data_AF-A0A9Q4EWI6-F1
#
_entry.id   AF-A0A9Q4EWI6-F1
#
_cell.length_a   1.000
_cell.length_b   1.000
_cell.length_c   1.000
_cell.angle_alpha   90.00
_cell.angle_beta   90.00
_cell.angle_gamma   90.00
#
_symmetry.space_group_name_H-M   'P 1'
#
loop_
_entity.id
_entity.type
_entity.pdbx_description
1 polymer ?
#
loop_
_entity_poly.entity_id
_entity_poly.type
_entity_poly.pdbx_seq_one_letter_code
_entity_poly.pdbx_strand_id
1 'polypeptide(L)'
;MFRKPRVLITAVILAISSLATTTVYAQSGYFNTYTTYTPLSKSGYFTAMQGMCVDRNNNAIYAAKLNSATQKTQLFSIKMSSTSSNRTVTLLKNSDTNSTSYDLGHANDLAVKASAGDKNVSIYVAPMSDGTKYVNKIIKLSVDTTKKTYKVAKTYVLNYKGSNLSISGITYSVGTDKFIVRSGKRFFIGTFNDKTGRFDYEATFKLNYTKAIVNNKIEDVSKYIQQGISFYQGTLYVPLSKPDANGNASNVSIILTYPLYINIFIKEQKTTPAADFSKELFTRNNLSFRITSGAYTLFEIESVDFDDGTLYFNTNRGNKGTQEDMIATFNNYNYYK
;
A
#
# COMPACT_ATOMS: atom_id res chain seq x y z
N MET A 1 32.17 46.25 56.19
CA MET A 1 30.89 46.54 55.49
C MET A 1 30.93 45.89 54.11
N PHE A 2 30.47 44.65 53.99
CA PHE A 2 30.43 43.91 52.73
C PHE A 2 29.09 44.18 52.03
N ARG A 3 29.12 44.81 50.85
CA ARG A 3 27.94 45.01 50.01
C ARG A 3 27.63 43.71 49.24
N LYS A 4 26.39 43.25 49.37
CA LYS A 4 25.83 42.01 48.82
C LYS A 4 25.97 41.93 47.29
N PRO A 5 26.24 40.74 46.71
CA PRO A 5 26.09 40.54 45.28
C PRO A 5 24.59 40.42 44.92
N ARG A 6 24.17 41.17 43.90
CA ARG A 6 22.86 41.02 43.27
C ARG A 6 22.84 39.69 42.51
N VAL A 7 22.11 38.73 43.04
CA VAL A 7 21.78 37.48 42.33
C VAL A 7 20.81 37.85 41.21
N LEU A 8 21.33 37.93 39.98
CA LEU A 8 20.51 37.98 38.78
C LEU A 8 19.99 36.56 38.55
N ILE A 9 18.74 36.30 38.95
CA ILE A 9 18.02 35.07 38.61
C ILE A 9 17.67 35.18 37.13
N THR A 10 18.58 34.73 36.26
CA THR A 10 18.26 34.50 34.85
C THR A 10 17.38 33.26 34.79
N ALA A 11 16.06 33.46 34.70
CA ALA A 11 15.12 32.42 34.36
C ALA A 11 15.46 31.89 32.96
N VAL A 12 16.16 30.76 32.89
CA VAL A 12 16.21 29.94 31.68
C VAL A 12 14.80 29.39 31.52
N ILE A 13 14.00 30.08 30.71
CA ILE A 13 12.77 29.52 30.16
C ILE A 13 13.19 28.27 29.40
N LEU A 14 13.02 27.12 30.02
CA LEU A 14 12.96 25.85 29.34
C LEU A 14 11.84 26.00 28.30
N ALA A 15 12.22 26.30 27.05
CA ALA A 15 11.38 26.02 25.91
C ALA A 15 11.27 24.49 25.81
N ILE A 16 10.46 23.91 26.69
CA ILE A 16 9.76 22.67 26.39
C ILE A 16 8.82 23.09 25.27
N SER A 17 9.34 23.08 24.04
CA SER A 17 8.52 22.90 22.86
C SER A 17 7.82 21.56 23.09
N SER A 18 6.67 21.64 23.75
CA SER A 18 5.67 20.60 23.68
C SER A 18 5.46 20.38 22.20
N LEU A 19 6.05 19.30 21.69
CA LEU A 19 5.51 18.55 20.57
C LEU A 19 4.13 18.10 21.03
N ALA A 20 3.19 19.04 21.07
CA ALA A 20 1.80 18.76 20.86
C ALA A 20 1.78 18.17 19.45
N THR A 21 1.99 16.85 19.37
CA THR A 21 1.66 16.08 18.19
C THR A 21 0.19 16.36 17.95
N THR A 22 -0.12 17.34 17.12
CA THR A 22 -1.46 17.48 16.57
C THR A 22 -1.70 16.16 15.84
N THR A 23 -2.41 15.26 16.49
CA THR A 23 -2.86 14.01 15.88
C THR A 23 -3.79 14.42 14.75
N VAL A 24 -3.24 14.54 13.55
CA VAL A 24 -4.06 14.75 12.36
C VAL A 24 -4.75 13.42 12.09
N TYR A 25 -6.08 13.45 12.11
CA TYR A 25 -6.88 12.29 11.78
C TYR A 25 -7.24 12.35 10.31
N ALA A 26 -7.35 11.17 9.69
CA ALA A 26 -7.91 11.06 8.34
C ALA A 26 -9.24 11.82 8.24
N GLN A 27 -9.39 12.61 7.17
CA GLN A 27 -10.64 13.26 6.79
C GLN A 27 -11.82 12.30 6.94
N SER A 28 -12.91 12.78 7.55
CA SER A 28 -14.16 12.02 7.66
C SER A 28 -15.06 12.31 6.45
N GLY A 29 -15.83 11.31 6.01
CA GLY A 29 -16.77 11.49 4.91
C GLY A 29 -17.08 10.22 4.13
N TYR A 30 -17.88 10.41 3.08
CA TYR A 30 -18.19 9.42 2.07
C TYR A 30 -17.66 9.89 0.72
N PHE A 31 -16.71 9.15 0.16
CA PHE A 31 -16.05 9.47 -1.11
C PHE A 31 -16.44 8.44 -2.16
N ASN A 32 -17.08 8.90 -3.24
CA ASN A 32 -17.69 8.04 -4.24
C ASN A 32 -17.43 8.43 -5.69
N THR A 33 -16.58 9.43 -5.92
CA THR A 33 -16.16 9.87 -7.25
C THR A 33 -14.64 9.95 -7.32
N TYR A 34 -14.12 9.86 -8.53
CA TYR A 34 -12.68 9.84 -8.79
C TYR A 34 -12.35 10.64 -10.06
N THR A 35 -11.07 10.94 -10.22
CA THR A 35 -10.50 11.52 -11.43
C THR A 35 -9.34 10.65 -11.92
N THR A 36 -9.27 10.40 -13.22
CA THR A 36 -8.14 9.72 -13.83
C THR A 36 -6.88 10.57 -13.65
N TYR A 37 -5.86 10.00 -12.99
CA TYR A 37 -4.56 10.62 -12.84
C TYR A 37 -3.67 10.31 -14.03
N THR A 38 -3.62 9.05 -14.46
CA THR A 38 -2.83 8.62 -15.61
C THR A 38 -3.46 7.36 -16.20
N PRO A 39 -3.79 7.34 -17.51
CA PRO A 39 -4.25 6.12 -18.15
C PRO A 39 -3.10 5.11 -18.23
N LEU A 40 -3.41 3.84 -17.98
CA LEU A 40 -2.52 2.70 -18.20
C LEU A 40 -3.16 1.69 -19.17
N SER A 41 -4.12 2.17 -19.96
CA SER A 41 -4.62 1.48 -21.13
C SER A 41 -3.52 1.44 -22.20
N LYS A 42 -3.40 0.32 -22.93
CA LYS A 42 -2.50 0.07 -24.08
C LYS A 42 -1.13 -0.62 -23.85
N SER A 43 -0.98 -1.57 -22.94
CA SER A 43 0.24 -2.41 -22.86
C SER A 43 0.04 -3.84 -23.38
N GLY A 44 -0.39 -4.02 -24.63
CA GLY A 44 -0.45 -5.35 -25.30
C GLY A 44 -1.19 -6.43 -24.49
N TYR A 45 -0.65 -7.66 -24.46
CA TYR A 45 -1.22 -8.82 -23.74
C TYR A 45 -1.20 -8.71 -22.20
N PHE A 46 -0.73 -7.60 -21.61
CA PHE A 46 -0.73 -7.36 -20.17
C PHE A 46 -1.97 -6.55 -19.80
N THR A 47 -3.01 -7.30 -19.45
CA THR A 47 -4.35 -6.78 -19.32
C THR A 47 -4.62 -6.39 -17.87
N ALA A 48 -4.23 -7.14 -16.84
CA ALA A 48 -4.63 -6.84 -15.47
C ALA A 48 -3.63 -5.93 -14.71
N MET A 49 -4.06 -4.77 -14.21
CA MET A 49 -3.39 -4.03 -13.13
C MET A 49 -3.27 -4.90 -11.88
N GLN A 50 -2.20 -4.69 -11.11
CA GLN A 50 -1.89 -5.43 -9.89
C GLN A 50 -1.47 -4.47 -8.78
N GLY A 51 -0.30 -4.64 -8.16
CA GLY A 51 0.17 -3.72 -7.12
C GLY A 51 0.60 -2.35 -7.65
N MET A 52 0.54 -1.35 -6.78
CA MET A 52 0.99 0.02 -6.98
C MET A 52 1.61 0.53 -5.67
N CYS A 53 2.66 1.34 -5.76
CA CYS A 53 3.17 2.10 -4.63
C CYS A 53 3.62 3.49 -5.06
N VAL A 54 3.56 4.45 -4.13
CA VAL A 54 3.90 5.85 -4.36
C VAL A 54 5.21 6.17 -3.64
N ASP A 55 6.23 6.50 -4.42
CA ASP A 55 7.51 7.02 -3.95
C ASP A 55 7.42 8.53 -3.78
N ARG A 56 6.91 8.92 -2.62
CA ARG A 56 6.73 10.32 -2.17
C ARG A 56 8.05 11.11 -2.15
N ASN A 57 9.16 10.41 -1.96
CA ASN A 57 10.48 11.04 -1.86
C ASN A 57 11.08 11.39 -3.23
N ASN A 58 10.61 10.74 -4.30
CA ASN A 58 11.14 10.94 -5.65
C ASN A 58 10.04 11.29 -6.68
N ASN A 59 8.84 11.67 -6.23
CA ASN A 59 7.71 12.05 -7.09
C ASN A 59 7.42 11.01 -8.18
N ALA A 60 7.34 9.74 -7.80
CA ALA A 60 7.09 8.64 -8.73
C ALA A 60 6.02 7.69 -8.19
N ILE A 61 5.20 7.16 -9.10
CA ILE A 61 4.35 6.00 -8.82
C ILE A 61 4.94 4.80 -9.55
N TYR A 62 5.04 3.66 -8.87
CA TYR A 62 5.35 2.39 -9.50
C TYR A 62 4.10 1.54 -9.55
N ALA A 63 3.88 0.87 -10.68
CA ALA A 63 2.70 0.02 -10.85
C ALA A 63 3.06 -1.26 -11.61
N ALA A 64 2.38 -2.35 -11.28
CA ALA A 64 2.53 -3.65 -11.93
C ALA A 64 1.31 -3.97 -12.79
N LYS A 65 1.57 -4.61 -13.94
CA LYS A 65 0.53 -5.29 -14.73
C LYS A 65 0.91 -6.75 -14.99
N LEU A 66 -0.05 -7.64 -14.86
CA LEU A 66 0.08 -9.07 -15.11
C LEU A 66 -0.48 -9.42 -16.50
N ASN A 67 0.23 -10.30 -17.19
CA ASN A 67 -0.33 -11.06 -18.28
C ASN A 67 -0.89 -12.37 -17.71
N SER A 68 -2.21 -12.46 -17.57
CA SER A 68 -2.88 -13.60 -16.94
C SER A 68 -2.66 -14.94 -17.66
N ALA A 69 -2.29 -14.92 -18.95
CA ALA A 69 -2.02 -16.14 -19.73
C ALA A 69 -0.60 -16.69 -19.48
N THR A 70 0.38 -15.81 -19.24
CA THR A 70 1.79 -16.21 -19.09
C THR A 70 2.35 -16.02 -17.69
N GLN A 71 1.58 -15.41 -16.79
CA GLN A 71 1.98 -15.05 -15.42
C GLN A 71 3.23 -14.16 -15.36
N LYS A 72 3.53 -13.45 -16.45
CA LYS A 72 4.60 -12.46 -16.48
C LYS A 72 4.08 -11.10 -16.04
N THR A 73 4.96 -10.33 -15.41
CA THR A 73 4.67 -8.99 -14.90
C THR A 73 5.44 -7.93 -15.69
N GLN A 74 4.78 -6.82 -15.97
CA GLN A 74 5.40 -5.55 -16.42
C GLN A 74 5.39 -4.56 -15.27
N LEU A 75 6.49 -3.82 -15.11
CA LEU A 75 6.59 -2.74 -14.12
C LEU A 75 6.68 -1.39 -14.81
N PHE A 76 5.89 -0.44 -14.33
CA PHE A 76 5.84 0.92 -14.82
C PHE A 76 6.37 1.88 -13.75
N SER A 77 7.02 2.95 -14.19
CA SER A 77 7.31 4.13 -13.38
C SER A 77 6.57 5.31 -14.01
N ILE A 78 5.80 6.02 -13.20
CA ILE A 78 5.02 7.18 -13.60
C ILE A 78 5.60 8.39 -12.87
N LYS A 79 6.11 9.37 -13.62
CA LYS A 79 6.54 10.65 -13.05
C LYS A 79 5.31 11.42 -12.57
N MET A 80 5.29 11.77 -11.29
CA MET A 80 4.20 12.54 -10.69
C MET A 80 4.32 14.02 -11.04
N SER A 81 3.17 14.63 -11.31
CA SER A 81 3.03 16.06 -11.57
C SER A 81 1.58 16.48 -11.40
N SER A 82 1.34 17.69 -10.91
CA SER A 82 -0.01 18.30 -10.89
C SER A 82 -0.51 18.57 -12.32
N THR A 83 0.39 18.88 -13.25
CA THR A 83 0.09 19.11 -14.67
C THR A 83 0.15 17.80 -15.44
N SER A 84 -0.95 17.42 -16.10
CA SER A 84 -1.07 16.14 -16.82
C SER A 84 -0.05 15.97 -17.94
N SER A 85 0.27 17.03 -18.69
CA SER A 85 1.25 17.00 -19.80
C SER A 85 2.69 16.69 -19.35
N ASN A 86 2.99 16.83 -18.05
CA ASN A 86 4.30 16.57 -17.47
C ASN A 86 4.39 15.19 -16.80
N ARG A 87 3.30 14.41 -16.83
CA ARG A 87 3.29 13.02 -16.35
C ARG A 87 3.80 12.12 -17.46
N THR A 88 4.80 11.29 -17.15
CA THR A 88 5.37 10.35 -18.12
C THR A 88 5.27 8.94 -17.57
N VAL A 89 4.71 8.03 -18.37
CA VAL A 89 4.68 6.59 -18.07
C VAL A 89 5.88 5.95 -18.75
N THR A 90 6.69 5.23 -17.99
CA THR A 90 7.87 4.52 -18.48
C THR A 90 7.78 3.05 -18.10
N LEU A 91 7.85 2.17 -19.10
CA LEU A 91 7.99 0.73 -18.87
C LEU A 91 9.43 0.44 -18.43
N LEU A 92 9.58 -0.17 -17.25
CA LEU A 92 10.88 -0.51 -16.69
C LEU A 92 11.41 -1.81 -17.29
N LYS A 93 12.73 -1.84 -17.53
CA LYS A 93 13.42 -3.00 -18.09
C LYS A 93 14.21 -3.74 -17.02
N ASN A 94 14.09 -5.05 -16.97
CA ASN A 94 14.90 -5.90 -16.12
C ASN A 94 16.36 -5.86 -16.62
N SER A 95 17.31 -5.39 -15.81
CA SER A 95 18.70 -5.20 -16.23
C SER A 95 19.46 -6.51 -16.40
N ASP A 96 19.06 -7.57 -15.72
CA ASP A 96 19.77 -8.87 -15.76
C ASP A 96 19.38 -9.68 -17.01
N THR A 97 18.14 -9.51 -17.48
CA THR A 97 17.59 -10.26 -18.63
C THR A 97 17.34 -9.41 -19.86
N ASN A 98 17.47 -8.08 -19.74
CA ASN A 98 17.17 -7.13 -20.79
C ASN A 98 15.71 -7.23 -21.29
N SER A 99 14.78 -7.72 -20.46
CA SER A 99 13.35 -7.89 -20.78
C SER A 99 12.49 -6.86 -20.05
N THR A 100 11.40 -6.43 -20.67
CA THR A 100 10.36 -5.60 -20.01
C THR A 100 9.28 -6.42 -19.33
N SER A 101 9.30 -7.75 -19.50
CA SER A 101 8.39 -8.69 -18.84
C SER A 101 9.17 -9.77 -18.10
N TYR A 102 8.82 -10.00 -16.84
CA TYR A 102 9.54 -10.94 -15.98
C TYR A 102 8.55 -11.58 -15.01
N ASP A 103 8.78 -12.84 -14.62
CA ASP A 103 7.97 -13.49 -13.59
C ASP A 103 8.30 -12.85 -12.24
N LEU A 104 7.40 -12.02 -11.71
CA LEU A 104 7.43 -11.50 -10.35
C LEU A 104 6.25 -12.05 -9.54
N GLY A 105 5.65 -13.17 -9.99
CA GLY A 105 4.34 -13.65 -9.57
C GLY A 105 3.19 -12.73 -9.99
N HIS A 106 2.03 -12.87 -9.35
CA HIS A 106 0.87 -11.97 -9.49
C HIS A 106 1.22 -10.51 -9.21
N ALA A 107 2.25 -10.25 -8.39
CA ALA A 107 2.63 -8.91 -7.94
C ALA A 107 1.45 -8.10 -7.41
N ASN A 108 0.57 -8.77 -6.64
CA ASN A 108 -0.69 -8.26 -6.11
C ASN A 108 -0.56 -6.93 -5.37
N ASP A 109 0.60 -6.68 -4.75
CA ASP A 109 0.83 -5.44 -4.03
C ASP A 109 2.29 -5.03 -4.05
N LEU A 110 2.54 -3.72 -3.95
CA LEU A 110 3.88 -3.13 -3.96
C LEU A 110 4.07 -2.21 -2.75
N ALA A 111 5.28 -2.17 -2.22
CA ALA A 111 5.70 -1.15 -1.25
C ALA A 111 7.04 -0.56 -1.67
N VAL A 112 7.26 0.71 -1.36
CA VAL A 112 8.53 1.38 -1.66
C VAL A 112 9.20 1.86 -0.37
N LYS A 113 10.52 1.62 -0.28
CA LYS A 113 11.40 2.26 0.70
C LYS A 113 12.48 3.01 -0.09
N ALA A 114 12.42 4.33 0.01
CA ALA A 114 13.31 5.26 -0.67
C ALA A 114 13.61 6.46 0.24
N SER A 115 14.73 7.12 -0.02
CA SER A 115 15.08 8.46 0.46
C SER A 115 15.00 9.45 -0.69
N ALA A 116 14.91 10.75 -0.37
CA ALA A 116 14.86 11.79 -1.38
C ALA A 116 16.17 11.83 -2.18
N GLY A 117 16.06 11.78 -3.51
CA GLY A 117 17.20 11.79 -4.42
C GLY A 117 17.86 10.43 -4.66
N ASP A 118 17.26 9.33 -4.17
CA ASP A 118 17.79 7.99 -4.39
C ASP A 118 17.87 7.65 -5.89
N LYS A 119 19.08 7.30 -6.34
CA LYS A 119 19.31 6.76 -7.67
C LYS A 119 18.92 5.28 -7.78
N ASN A 120 18.87 4.58 -6.65
CA ASN A 120 18.49 3.17 -6.55
C ASN A 120 17.42 3.00 -5.46
N VAL A 121 16.17 2.85 -5.89
CA VAL A 121 15.02 2.72 -5.00
C VAL A 121 14.73 1.25 -4.72
N SER A 122 14.34 0.91 -3.47
CA SER A 122 13.92 -0.44 -3.11
C SER A 122 12.40 -0.58 -3.21
N ILE A 123 11.93 -1.43 -4.12
CA ILE A 123 10.52 -1.82 -4.23
C ILE A 123 10.36 -3.25 -3.72
N TYR A 124 9.38 -3.47 -2.87
CA TYR A 124 9.02 -4.77 -2.32
C TYR A 124 7.73 -5.25 -2.98
N VAL A 125 7.71 -6.49 -3.44
CA VAL A 125 6.61 -7.09 -4.20
C VAL A 125 6.00 -8.22 -3.39
N ALA A 126 4.67 -8.19 -3.21
CA ALA A 126 3.87 -9.30 -2.73
C ALA A 126 3.36 -10.13 -3.92
N PRO A 127 3.93 -11.32 -4.20
CA PRO A 127 3.71 -12.01 -5.47
C PRO A 127 2.47 -12.91 -5.51
N MET A 128 1.81 -13.22 -4.38
CA MET A 128 0.86 -14.35 -4.26
C MET A 128 1.47 -15.73 -4.59
N SER A 129 0.67 -16.79 -4.44
CA SER A 129 1.10 -18.20 -4.52
C SER A 129 1.07 -18.81 -5.93
N ASP A 130 0.60 -18.08 -6.92
CA ASP A 130 0.30 -18.54 -8.28
C ASP A 130 1.49 -18.47 -9.26
N GLY A 131 2.58 -17.80 -8.89
CA GLY A 131 3.83 -17.78 -9.66
C GLY A 131 4.76 -18.94 -9.29
N THR A 132 5.40 -19.59 -10.26
CA THR A 132 6.28 -20.76 -10.01
C THR A 132 7.62 -20.39 -9.38
N LYS A 133 8.19 -19.24 -9.72
CA LYS A 133 9.55 -18.85 -9.31
C LYS A 133 9.64 -18.32 -7.86
N TYR A 134 8.61 -17.60 -7.43
CA TYR A 134 8.60 -16.85 -6.18
C TYR A 134 7.47 -17.26 -5.21
N VAL A 135 6.98 -18.50 -5.32
CA VAL A 135 6.04 -19.09 -4.35
C VAL A 135 6.51 -18.85 -2.91
N ASN A 136 5.62 -18.35 -2.05
CA ASN A 136 5.86 -18.10 -0.62
C ASN A 136 7.06 -17.18 -0.31
N LYS A 137 7.41 -16.29 -1.25
CA LYS A 137 8.47 -15.29 -1.09
C LYS A 137 7.90 -13.87 -1.17
N ILE A 138 8.71 -12.93 -0.71
CA ILE A 138 8.58 -11.49 -0.95
C ILE A 138 9.80 -11.07 -1.76
N ILE A 139 9.63 -10.28 -2.81
CA ILE A 139 10.73 -9.91 -3.71
C ILE A 139 11.13 -8.46 -3.40
N LYS A 140 12.41 -8.18 -3.18
CA LYS A 140 12.97 -6.82 -3.21
C LYS A 140 13.63 -6.58 -4.54
N LEU A 141 13.15 -5.58 -5.24
CA LEU A 141 13.71 -5.04 -6.46
C LEU A 141 14.61 -3.86 -6.11
N SER A 142 15.71 -3.72 -6.85
CA SER A 142 16.48 -2.48 -6.93
C SER A 142 16.12 -1.82 -8.26
N VAL A 143 15.56 -0.61 -8.19
CA VAL A 143 15.17 0.19 -9.36
C VAL A 143 16.16 1.32 -9.55
N ASP A 144 16.86 1.31 -10.69
CA ASP A 144 17.71 2.42 -11.12
C ASP A 144 16.82 3.50 -11.75
N THR A 145 16.62 4.59 -11.03
CA THR A 145 15.70 5.67 -11.41
C THR A 145 16.22 6.49 -12.58
N THR A 146 17.52 6.45 -12.86
CA THR A 146 18.18 7.17 -13.96
C THR A 146 18.08 6.35 -15.25
N LYS A 147 18.41 5.07 -15.19
CA LYS A 147 18.39 4.16 -16.36
C LYS A 147 17.02 3.60 -16.67
N LYS A 148 16.04 3.78 -15.77
CA LYS A 148 14.68 3.21 -15.89
C LYS A 148 14.71 1.68 -15.99
N THR A 149 15.58 1.08 -15.19
CA THR A 149 15.75 -0.38 -15.12
C THR A 149 15.51 -0.90 -13.71
N TYR A 150 15.23 -2.19 -13.57
CA TYR A 150 15.17 -2.86 -12.28
C TYR A 150 15.89 -4.21 -12.30
N LYS A 151 16.22 -4.73 -11.13
CA LYS A 151 16.62 -6.14 -10.96
C LYS A 151 16.12 -6.70 -9.65
N VAL A 152 16.06 -8.02 -9.56
CA VAL A 152 15.76 -8.70 -8.29
C VAL A 152 17.01 -8.62 -7.42
N ALA A 153 16.94 -7.82 -6.36
CA ALA A 153 18.05 -7.63 -5.43
C ALA A 153 18.07 -8.70 -4.35
N LYS A 154 16.90 -9.10 -3.86
CA LYS A 154 16.77 -10.14 -2.82
C LYS A 154 15.38 -10.75 -2.82
N THR A 155 15.26 -11.94 -2.23
CA THR A 155 13.98 -12.52 -1.83
C THR A 155 13.96 -12.81 -0.35
N TYR A 156 12.79 -12.69 0.27
CA TYR A 156 12.57 -12.99 1.68
C TYR A 156 11.45 -14.01 1.85
N VAL A 157 11.43 -14.67 3.00
CA VAL A 157 10.31 -15.52 3.43
C VAL A 157 9.73 -15.02 4.75
N LEU A 158 8.41 -15.12 4.88
CA LEU A 158 7.74 -15.02 6.18
C LEU A 158 7.48 -16.43 6.68
N ASN A 159 8.21 -16.86 7.71
CA ASN A 159 7.96 -18.14 8.36
C ASN A 159 7.05 -17.95 9.57
N TYR A 160 5.95 -18.69 9.61
CA TYR A 160 5.03 -18.74 10.73
C TYR A 160 4.74 -20.19 11.10
N LYS A 161 4.99 -20.55 12.36
CA LYS A 161 4.82 -21.92 12.89
C LYS A 161 5.47 -23.01 12.02
N GLY A 162 6.68 -22.74 11.52
CA GLY A 162 7.46 -23.70 10.74
C GLY A 162 7.19 -23.68 9.23
N SER A 163 6.18 -22.94 8.75
CA SER A 163 5.85 -22.86 7.32
C SER A 163 6.07 -21.47 6.74
N ASN A 164 6.59 -21.41 5.51
CA ASN A 164 6.67 -20.15 4.75
C ASN A 164 5.28 -19.81 4.20
N LEU A 165 4.83 -18.58 4.44
CA LEU A 165 3.51 -18.11 4.03
C LEU A 165 3.55 -17.44 2.65
N SER A 166 2.44 -17.55 1.92
CA SER A 166 2.18 -16.76 0.71
C SER A 166 1.73 -15.35 1.09
N ILE A 167 2.27 -14.34 0.40
CA ILE A 167 2.06 -12.93 0.73
C ILE A 167 1.24 -12.26 -0.36
N SER A 168 0.16 -11.61 0.05
CA SER A 168 -0.85 -11.01 -0.82
C SER A 168 -1.12 -9.53 -0.49
N GLY A 169 -0.28 -8.90 0.32
CA GLY A 169 -0.36 -7.47 0.61
C GLY A 169 0.89 -7.00 1.33
N ILE A 170 1.36 -5.79 1.00
CA ILE A 170 2.55 -5.21 1.59
C ILE A 170 2.48 -3.69 1.57
N THR A 171 2.83 -3.05 2.68
CA THR A 171 2.98 -1.59 2.75
C THR A 171 4.14 -1.21 3.67
N TYR A 172 4.73 -0.04 3.44
CA TYR A 172 5.81 0.51 4.24
C TYR A 172 5.35 1.74 5.04
N SER A 173 5.69 1.77 6.33
CA SER A 173 5.46 2.90 7.22
C SER A 173 6.74 3.70 7.41
N VAL A 174 6.82 4.85 6.72
CA VAL A 174 7.98 5.76 6.77
C VAL A 174 8.30 6.23 8.19
N GLY A 175 7.27 6.58 8.98
CA GLY A 175 7.46 7.13 10.34
C GLY A 175 7.92 6.12 11.39
N THR A 176 7.70 4.83 11.17
CA THR A 176 8.10 3.77 12.11
C THR A 176 9.22 2.88 11.59
N ASP A 177 9.63 3.06 10.33
CA ASP A 177 10.49 2.14 9.57
C ASP A 177 10.05 0.67 9.74
N LYS A 178 8.76 0.42 9.55
CA LYS A 178 8.17 -0.93 9.60
C LYS A 178 7.41 -1.23 8.32
N PHE A 179 7.38 -2.50 7.99
CA PHE A 179 6.47 -3.02 6.97
C PHE A 179 5.30 -3.71 7.63
N ILE A 180 4.17 -3.68 6.94
CA ILE A 180 3.03 -4.53 7.22
C ILE A 180 2.90 -5.48 6.04
N VAL A 181 2.84 -6.79 6.31
CA VAL A 181 2.64 -7.83 5.30
C VAL A 181 1.38 -8.63 5.61
N ARG A 182 0.66 -9.02 4.56
CA ARG A 182 -0.61 -9.77 4.65
C ARG A 182 -0.46 -11.15 4.02
N SER A 183 -0.95 -12.16 4.72
CA SER A 183 -1.14 -13.53 4.22
C SER A 183 -2.60 -13.93 4.45
N GLY A 184 -3.44 -13.85 3.43
CA GLY A 184 -4.88 -14.05 3.58
C GLY A 184 -5.47 -13.04 4.57
N LYS A 185 -6.10 -13.52 5.65
CA LYS A 185 -6.68 -12.67 6.71
C LYS A 185 -5.72 -12.34 7.86
N ARG A 186 -4.45 -12.75 7.77
CA ARG A 186 -3.43 -12.57 8.82
C ARG A 186 -2.49 -11.43 8.46
N PHE A 187 -2.24 -10.54 9.41
CA PHE A 187 -1.37 -9.37 9.26
C PHE A 187 -0.18 -9.44 10.20
N PHE A 188 0.98 -9.06 9.69
CA PHE A 188 2.24 -9.08 10.43
C PHE A 188 2.92 -7.73 10.28
N ILE A 189 3.43 -7.19 11.38
CA ILE A 189 4.23 -5.95 11.39
C ILE A 189 5.67 -6.33 11.69
N GLY A 190 6.62 -5.82 10.92
CA GLY A 190 8.02 -6.21 11.10
C GLY A 190 8.99 -5.53 10.15
N THR A 191 10.15 -6.16 9.97
CA THR A 191 11.25 -5.66 9.14
C THR A 191 11.85 -6.77 8.28
N PHE A 192 12.52 -6.37 7.20
CA PHE A 192 13.26 -7.28 6.33
C PHE A 192 14.70 -7.42 6.79
N ASN A 193 15.13 -8.67 7.00
CA ASN A 193 16.48 -8.99 7.40
C ASN A 193 17.31 -9.41 6.19
N ASP A 194 18.14 -8.48 5.72
CA ASP A 194 19.00 -8.69 4.56
C ASP A 194 20.12 -9.72 4.80
N LYS A 195 20.40 -10.13 6.04
CA LYS A 195 21.36 -11.20 6.31
C LYS A 195 20.71 -12.58 6.19
N THR A 196 19.54 -12.75 6.79
CA THR A 196 18.86 -14.05 6.86
C THR A 196 17.91 -14.33 5.70
N GLY A 197 17.50 -13.29 4.95
CA GLY A 197 16.45 -13.42 3.93
C GLY A 197 15.08 -13.70 4.56
N ARG A 198 14.81 -13.19 5.77
CA ARG A 198 13.54 -13.36 6.47
C ARG A 198 12.82 -12.04 6.67
N PHE A 199 11.50 -12.13 6.75
CA PHE A 199 10.68 -11.10 7.37
C PHE A 199 10.57 -11.40 8.87
N ASP A 200 11.20 -10.57 9.69
CA ASP A 200 11.18 -10.70 11.14
C ASP A 200 10.00 -9.86 11.67
N TYR A 201 8.91 -10.54 12.04
CA TYR A 201 7.71 -9.90 12.56
C TYR A 201 7.80 -9.70 14.08
N GLU A 202 7.24 -8.57 14.53
CA GLU A 202 7.22 -8.13 15.93
C GLU A 202 5.80 -8.09 16.51
N ALA A 203 4.78 -8.07 15.63
CA ALA A 203 3.38 -8.06 16.03
C ALA A 203 2.48 -8.70 14.97
N THR A 204 1.32 -9.19 15.41
CA THR A 204 0.33 -9.89 14.58
C THR A 204 -1.08 -9.42 14.89
N PHE A 205 -1.91 -9.28 13.86
CA PHE A 205 -3.31 -8.86 14.02
C PHE A 205 -4.22 -9.39 12.92
N LYS A 206 -5.52 -9.33 13.16
CA LYS A 206 -6.56 -9.58 12.16
C LYS A 206 -7.47 -8.37 12.03
N LEU A 207 -8.19 -8.30 10.92
CA LEU A 207 -9.20 -7.26 10.70
C LEU A 207 -10.58 -7.91 10.72
N ASN A 208 -11.57 -7.18 11.22
CA ASN A 208 -12.96 -7.53 11.02
C ASN A 208 -13.36 -7.18 9.58
N TYR A 209 -13.64 -8.21 8.78
CA TYR A 209 -14.01 -8.11 7.36
C TYR A 209 -15.49 -8.38 7.08
N THR A 210 -16.36 -8.27 8.09
CA THR A 210 -17.78 -8.62 7.90
C THR A 210 -18.62 -7.43 7.46
N LYS A 211 -18.22 -6.20 7.82
CA LYS A 211 -19.04 -5.01 7.63
C LYS A 211 -18.20 -3.85 7.10
N ALA A 212 -18.70 -3.17 6.10
CA ALA A 212 -18.28 -1.83 5.70
C ALA A 212 -19.31 -0.81 6.19
N ILE A 213 -18.87 0.36 6.63
CA ILE A 213 -19.76 1.51 6.78
C ILE A 213 -19.66 2.32 5.50
N VAL A 214 -20.75 2.42 4.75
CA VAL A 214 -20.85 3.13 3.47
C VAL A 214 -21.95 4.16 3.60
N ASN A 215 -21.60 5.45 3.58
CA ASN A 215 -22.57 6.54 3.72
C ASN A 215 -23.53 6.32 4.91
N ASN A 216 -22.96 6.05 6.09
CA ASN A 216 -23.68 5.75 7.35
C ASN A 216 -24.57 4.50 7.33
N LYS A 217 -24.44 3.62 6.32
CA LYS A 217 -25.14 2.33 6.25
C LYS A 217 -24.16 1.17 6.37
N ILE A 218 -24.61 0.07 6.97
CA ILE A 218 -23.83 -1.16 7.08
C ILE A 218 -24.02 -1.97 5.79
N GLU A 219 -22.92 -2.30 5.12
CA GLU A 219 -22.87 -3.21 3.98
C GLU A 219 -22.12 -4.48 4.38
N ASP A 220 -22.68 -5.67 4.07
CA ASP A 220 -22.01 -6.95 4.30
C ASP A 220 -20.91 -7.15 3.23
N VAL A 221 -19.67 -7.21 3.69
CA VAL A 221 -18.49 -7.37 2.84
C VAL A 221 -17.74 -8.68 3.11
N SER A 222 -18.37 -9.62 3.83
CA SER A 222 -17.78 -10.89 4.22
C SER A 222 -17.30 -11.76 3.05
N LYS A 223 -17.90 -11.57 1.87
CA LYS A 223 -17.57 -12.26 0.61
C LYS A 223 -16.77 -11.40 -0.38
N TYR A 224 -16.43 -10.16 -0.02
CA TYR A 224 -15.71 -9.29 -0.93
C TYR A 224 -14.26 -9.78 -1.10
N ILE A 225 -13.73 -9.62 -2.31
CA ILE A 225 -12.38 -10.04 -2.69
C ILE A 225 -11.41 -9.00 -2.12
N GLN A 226 -10.43 -9.45 -1.34
CA GLN A 226 -9.47 -8.57 -0.67
C GLN A 226 -8.22 -8.37 -1.53
N GLN A 227 -7.95 -7.12 -1.91
CA GLN A 227 -6.80 -6.77 -2.74
C GLN A 227 -5.58 -6.33 -1.90
N GLY A 228 -4.75 -5.42 -2.42
CA GLY A 228 -3.57 -4.89 -1.73
C GLY A 228 -3.89 -4.17 -0.42
N ILE A 229 -2.88 -3.55 0.19
CA ILE A 229 -3.03 -2.80 1.45
C ILE A 229 -2.17 -1.53 1.41
N SER A 230 -2.57 -0.52 2.16
CA SER A 230 -1.77 0.69 2.33
C SER A 230 -1.81 1.19 3.76
N PHE A 231 -0.68 1.68 4.25
CA PHE A 231 -0.62 2.36 5.53
C PHE A 231 -0.23 3.82 5.34
N TYR A 232 -1.07 4.71 5.87
CA TYR A 232 -0.80 6.13 5.86
C TYR A 232 -1.30 6.77 7.16
N GLN A 233 -0.37 7.43 7.87
CA GLN A 233 -0.67 8.27 9.03
C GLN A 233 -1.63 7.59 10.03
N GLY A 234 -1.24 6.42 10.55
CA GLY A 234 -2.03 5.72 11.56
C GLY A 234 -3.32 5.04 11.05
N THR A 235 -3.54 5.00 9.74
CA THR A 235 -4.70 4.32 9.13
C THR A 235 -4.22 3.28 8.12
N LEU A 236 -4.74 2.06 8.25
CA LEU A 236 -4.60 1.00 7.25
C LEU A 236 -5.80 1.03 6.31
N TYR A 237 -5.55 1.05 5.01
CA TYR A 237 -6.53 1.05 3.93
C TYR A 237 -6.49 -0.31 3.24
N VAL A 238 -7.66 -0.93 3.07
CA VAL A 238 -7.80 -2.25 2.45
C VAL A 238 -8.86 -2.18 1.35
N PRO A 239 -8.47 -2.04 0.08
CA PRO A 239 -9.39 -2.15 -1.05
C PRO A 239 -10.00 -3.55 -1.16
N LEU A 240 -11.31 -3.55 -1.46
CA LEU A 240 -12.15 -4.71 -1.64
C LEU A 240 -12.95 -4.59 -2.94
N SER A 241 -13.00 -5.67 -3.72
CA SER A 241 -13.87 -5.80 -4.88
C SER A 241 -15.10 -6.63 -4.54
N LYS A 242 -16.29 -6.16 -4.88
CA LYS A 242 -17.51 -6.95 -4.75
C LYS A 242 -17.49 -8.07 -5.81
N PRO A 243 -17.70 -9.34 -5.45
CA PRO A 243 -17.81 -10.40 -6.44
C PRO A 243 -19.12 -10.31 -7.23
N ASP A 244 -19.08 -10.69 -8.50
CA ASP A 244 -20.23 -11.01 -9.33
C ASP A 244 -20.76 -12.43 -9.04
N ALA A 245 -21.77 -12.87 -9.79
CA ALA A 245 -22.37 -14.19 -9.60
C ALA A 245 -21.41 -15.37 -9.87
N ASN A 246 -20.30 -15.14 -10.58
CA ASN A 246 -19.30 -16.15 -10.92
C ASN A 246 -18.06 -16.07 -10.01
N GLY A 247 -18.05 -15.15 -9.03
CA GLY A 247 -16.91 -14.93 -8.14
C GLY A 247 -15.81 -14.04 -8.72
N ASN A 248 -16.00 -13.42 -9.88
CA ASN A 248 -15.10 -12.41 -10.43
C ASN A 248 -15.41 -11.03 -9.84
N ALA A 249 -14.54 -10.04 -10.00
CA ALA A 249 -14.87 -8.69 -9.58
C ALA A 249 -16.02 -8.10 -10.42
N SER A 250 -16.95 -7.43 -9.75
CA SER A 250 -18.05 -6.67 -10.34
C SER A 250 -17.69 -5.20 -10.54
N ASN A 251 -18.67 -4.33 -10.76
CA ASN A 251 -18.49 -2.88 -10.91
C ASN A 251 -18.47 -2.09 -9.59
N VAL A 252 -18.31 -2.77 -8.45
CA VAL A 252 -18.30 -2.14 -7.12
C VAL A 252 -16.99 -2.43 -6.40
N SER A 253 -16.32 -1.37 -5.96
CA SER A 253 -15.15 -1.43 -5.08
C SER A 253 -15.37 -0.57 -3.84
N ILE A 254 -14.88 -1.04 -2.70
CA ILE A 254 -14.92 -0.36 -1.39
C ILE A 254 -13.51 -0.32 -0.80
N ILE A 255 -13.15 0.71 -0.05
CA ILE A 255 -11.92 0.71 0.76
C ILE A 255 -12.31 0.72 2.23
N LEU A 256 -11.97 -0.35 2.94
CA LEU A 256 -12.09 -0.39 4.40
C LEU A 256 -10.93 0.36 5.04
N THR A 257 -11.18 1.05 6.15
CA THR A 257 -10.16 1.80 6.86
C THR A 257 -10.09 1.37 8.32
N TYR A 258 -8.89 1.15 8.84
CA TYR A 258 -8.68 0.67 10.20
C TYR A 258 -7.68 1.55 10.94
N PRO A 259 -7.97 2.00 12.17
CA PRO A 259 -6.98 2.69 12.99
C PRO A 259 -5.86 1.71 13.37
N LEU A 260 -4.62 2.09 13.12
CA LEU A 260 -3.45 1.28 13.43
C LEU A 260 -2.28 2.16 13.89
N TYR A 261 -1.95 2.06 15.18
CA TYR A 261 -0.80 2.75 15.76
C TYR A 261 0.36 1.76 15.97
N ILE A 262 1.18 1.57 14.93
CA ILE A 262 2.21 0.52 14.85
C ILE A 262 3.06 0.39 16.12
N ASN A 263 3.65 1.49 16.62
CA ASN A 263 4.55 1.44 17.78
C ASN A 263 3.83 1.05 19.07
N ILE A 264 2.61 1.56 19.27
CA ILE A 264 1.78 1.19 20.42
C ILE A 264 1.42 -0.29 20.33
N PHE A 265 1.03 -0.74 19.14
CA PHE A 265 0.65 -2.11 18.87
C PHE A 265 1.78 -3.11 19.16
N ILE A 266 2.99 -2.81 18.66
CA ILE A 266 4.19 -3.63 18.93
C ILE A 266 4.52 -3.63 20.42
N LYS A 267 4.47 -2.47 21.08
CA LYS A 267 4.76 -2.36 22.52
C LYS A 267 3.80 -3.23 23.33
N GLU A 268 2.51 -3.11 23.07
CA GLU A 268 1.46 -3.86 23.78
C GLU A 268 1.66 -5.38 23.64
N GLN A 269 1.89 -5.88 22.42
CA GLN A 269 2.08 -7.31 22.20
C GLN A 269 3.36 -7.85 22.85
N LYS A 270 4.41 -7.02 23.00
CA LYS A 270 5.64 -7.38 23.73
C LYS A 270 5.48 -7.36 25.24
N THR A 271 4.72 -6.40 25.78
CA THR A 271 4.55 -6.25 27.24
C THR A 271 3.44 -7.13 27.81
N THR A 272 2.47 -7.51 26.98
CA THR A 272 1.32 -8.33 27.37
C THR A 272 1.24 -9.49 26.38
N PRO A 273 1.90 -10.63 26.66
CA PRO A 273 1.91 -11.77 25.76
C PRO A 273 0.49 -12.23 25.45
N ALA A 274 0.05 -12.01 24.22
CA ALA A 274 -1.23 -12.44 23.70
C ALA A 274 -1.01 -13.46 22.59
N ALA A 275 -1.97 -14.37 22.40
CA ALA A 275 -1.92 -15.31 21.29
C ALA A 275 -1.88 -14.55 19.96
N ASP A 276 -1.13 -15.08 18.98
CA ASP A 276 -1.06 -14.48 17.65
C ASP A 276 -2.46 -14.28 17.05
N PHE A 277 -2.68 -13.12 16.44
CA PHE A 277 -3.96 -12.72 15.83
C PHE A 277 -5.16 -12.68 16.80
N SER A 278 -4.93 -12.67 18.11
CA SER A 278 -5.99 -12.42 19.10
C SER A 278 -6.56 -11.00 18.99
N LYS A 279 -5.70 -10.03 18.63
CA LYS A 279 -6.10 -8.64 18.45
C LYS A 279 -6.76 -8.42 17.09
N GLU A 280 -7.97 -7.88 17.14
CA GLU A 280 -8.82 -7.59 15.99
C GLU A 280 -9.03 -6.08 15.86
N LEU A 281 -8.81 -5.54 14.67
CA LEU A 281 -9.12 -4.14 14.35
C LEU A 281 -10.47 -4.05 13.64
N PHE A 282 -11.21 -2.99 13.94
CA PHE A 282 -12.53 -2.74 13.37
C PHE A 282 -12.49 -1.55 12.41
N THR A 283 -13.32 -1.59 11.37
CA THR A 283 -13.39 -0.51 10.39
C THR A 283 -13.82 0.79 11.05
N ARG A 284 -13.30 1.93 10.59
CA ARG A 284 -13.80 3.25 10.97
C ARG A 284 -15.23 3.42 10.46
N ASN A 285 -16.05 4.11 11.25
CA ASN A 285 -17.43 4.43 10.90
C ASN A 285 -17.57 5.80 10.22
N ASN A 286 -16.58 6.68 10.38
CA ASN A 286 -16.61 8.06 9.89
C ASN A 286 -15.86 8.28 8.58
N LEU A 287 -15.22 7.24 8.02
CA LEU A 287 -14.45 7.34 6.78
C LEU A 287 -14.79 6.15 5.88
N SER A 288 -15.36 6.44 4.71
CA SER A 288 -15.82 5.44 3.77
C SER A 288 -15.53 5.82 2.32
N PHE A 289 -15.10 4.84 1.53
CA PHE A 289 -14.88 4.96 0.10
C PHE A 289 -15.68 3.89 -0.61
N ARG A 290 -16.47 4.26 -1.62
CA ARG A 290 -17.15 3.30 -2.48
C ARG A 290 -17.29 3.85 -3.88
N ILE A 291 -16.76 3.13 -4.86
CA ILE A 291 -17.05 3.37 -6.26
C ILE A 291 -18.05 2.32 -6.73
N THR A 292 -19.14 2.77 -7.34
CA THR A 292 -20.04 1.94 -8.14
C THR A 292 -20.04 2.51 -9.54
N SER A 293 -19.40 1.82 -10.48
CA SER A 293 -19.27 2.34 -11.83
C SER A 293 -20.55 2.11 -12.63
N GLY A 294 -21.16 3.19 -13.12
CA GLY A 294 -22.23 3.10 -14.12
C GLY A 294 -21.72 2.91 -15.55
N ALA A 295 -20.43 3.18 -15.81
CA ALA A 295 -19.84 3.13 -17.14
C ALA A 295 -19.21 1.77 -17.51
N TYR A 296 -18.93 0.95 -16.50
CA TYR A 296 -18.19 -0.31 -16.66
C TYR A 296 -18.88 -1.44 -15.91
N THR A 297 -18.84 -2.64 -16.49
CA THR A 297 -19.29 -3.88 -15.81
C THR A 297 -18.26 -4.41 -14.80
N LEU A 298 -17.00 -4.01 -14.94
CA LEU A 298 -15.88 -4.31 -14.03
C LEU A 298 -15.31 -3.00 -13.49
N PHE A 299 -15.16 -2.91 -12.16
CA PHE A 299 -14.44 -1.84 -11.49
C PHE A 299 -13.84 -2.37 -10.19
N GLU A 300 -12.56 -2.71 -10.27
CA GLU A 300 -11.78 -3.32 -9.23
C GLU A 300 -10.62 -2.40 -8.85
N ILE A 301 -10.57 -1.99 -7.58
CA ILE A 301 -9.42 -1.29 -7.02
C ILE A 301 -8.44 -2.33 -6.51
N GLU A 302 -7.26 -2.41 -7.12
CA GLU A 302 -6.27 -3.44 -6.77
C GLU A 302 -5.37 -3.00 -5.62
N SER A 303 -4.96 -1.75 -5.63
CA SER A 303 -4.07 -1.20 -4.62
C SER A 303 -4.28 0.30 -4.47
N VAL A 304 -3.87 0.80 -3.31
CA VAL A 304 -3.96 2.21 -2.97
C VAL A 304 -2.66 2.65 -2.31
N ASP A 305 -2.30 3.91 -2.45
CA ASP A 305 -1.20 4.53 -1.70
C ASP A 305 -1.39 6.05 -1.70
N PHE A 306 -0.54 6.74 -0.97
CA PHE A 306 -0.70 8.15 -0.66
C PHE A 306 0.49 8.97 -1.12
N ASP A 307 0.22 10.24 -1.42
CA ASP A 307 1.21 11.31 -1.42
C ASP A 307 0.52 12.61 -1.00
N ASP A 308 1.16 13.34 -0.09
CA ASP A 308 0.65 14.60 0.49
C ASP A 308 -0.87 14.60 0.82
N GLY A 309 -1.34 13.52 1.43
CA GLY A 309 -2.73 13.30 1.81
C GLY A 309 -3.67 12.91 0.66
N THR A 310 -3.24 13.00 -0.60
CA THR A 310 -4.00 12.48 -1.74
C THR A 310 -3.91 10.95 -1.79
N LEU A 311 -5.08 10.30 -1.85
CA LEU A 311 -5.21 8.85 -2.04
C LEU A 311 -5.21 8.52 -3.53
N TYR A 312 -4.14 7.87 -3.97
CA TYR A 312 -4.02 7.28 -5.30
C TYR A 312 -4.50 5.84 -5.24
N PHE A 313 -5.09 5.37 -6.33
CA PHE A 313 -5.43 3.98 -6.51
C PHE A 313 -5.24 3.58 -7.97
N ASN A 314 -4.89 2.32 -8.19
CA ASN A 314 -4.99 1.74 -9.53
C ASN A 314 -6.24 0.87 -9.64
N THR A 315 -6.67 0.62 -10.87
CA THR A 315 -7.88 -0.15 -11.10
C THR A 315 -7.84 -0.97 -12.37
N ASN A 316 -8.39 -2.19 -12.25
CA ASN A 316 -8.91 -2.94 -13.37
C ASN A 316 -10.35 -2.48 -13.64
N ARG A 317 -10.59 -1.92 -14.83
CA ARG A 317 -11.94 -1.50 -15.22
C ARG A 317 -12.18 -1.70 -16.69
N GLY A 318 -13.43 -1.96 -17.04
CA GLY A 318 -13.82 -2.11 -18.44
C GLY A 318 -15.14 -2.84 -18.63
N ASN A 319 -15.45 -3.03 -19.90
CA ASN A 319 -16.56 -3.86 -20.37
C ASN A 319 -16.02 -5.15 -20.98
N LYS A 320 -16.89 -6.14 -21.20
CA LYS A 320 -16.51 -7.43 -21.79
C LYS A 320 -15.63 -7.24 -23.03
N GLY A 321 -14.37 -7.70 -22.97
CA GLY A 321 -13.41 -7.62 -24.07
C GLY A 321 -12.63 -6.31 -24.22
N THR A 322 -12.81 -5.35 -23.31
CA THR A 322 -12.12 -4.04 -23.33
C THR A 322 -11.61 -3.69 -21.94
N GLN A 323 -10.36 -3.25 -21.86
CA GLN A 323 -9.74 -2.89 -20.58
C GLN A 323 -9.22 -1.45 -20.61
N GLU A 324 -9.64 -0.67 -19.62
CA GLU A 324 -9.44 0.78 -19.51
C GLU A 324 -8.72 1.16 -18.22
N ASP A 325 -7.70 0.38 -17.87
CA ASP A 325 -6.93 0.55 -16.65
C ASP A 325 -6.34 1.95 -16.48
N MET A 326 -6.19 2.34 -15.22
CA MET A 326 -5.63 3.63 -14.87
C MET A 326 -5.07 3.65 -13.46
N ILE A 327 -4.31 4.71 -13.18
CA ILE A 327 -4.15 5.27 -11.85
C ILE A 327 -5.11 6.46 -11.73
N ALA A 328 -5.77 6.59 -10.59
CA ALA A 328 -6.74 7.63 -10.28
C ALA A 328 -6.60 8.12 -8.84
N THR A 329 -7.30 9.21 -8.55
CA THR A 329 -7.42 9.79 -7.22
C THR A 329 -8.88 9.97 -6.84
N PHE A 330 -9.22 9.80 -5.56
CA PHE A 330 -10.57 10.14 -5.09
C PHE A 330 -10.79 11.65 -5.09
N ASN A 331 -11.93 12.09 -5.62
CA ASN A 331 -12.28 13.50 -5.64
C ASN A 331 -12.60 13.97 -4.21
N ASN A 332 -12.20 15.19 -3.88
CA ASN A 332 -12.45 15.87 -2.60
C ASN A 332 -11.85 15.19 -1.36
N TYR A 333 -11.18 14.04 -1.51
CA TYR A 333 -10.46 13.41 -0.43
C TYR A 333 -9.03 13.96 -0.35
N ASN A 334 -8.66 14.46 0.82
CA ASN A 334 -7.28 14.68 1.21
C ASN A 334 -7.18 14.38 2.72
N TYR A 335 -6.23 13.54 3.11
CA TYR A 335 -6.06 13.10 4.49
C TYR A 335 -6.03 14.26 5.51
N TYR A 336 -5.45 15.40 5.14
CA TYR A 336 -5.21 16.55 6.00
C TYR A 336 -6.38 17.54 6.06
N LYS A 337 -7.50 17.29 5.35
CA LYS A 337 -8.66 18.20 5.28
C LYS A 337 -9.80 17.84 6.22
#